data_AF-A0A2H0UZV2-F1
#
_entry.id   AF-A0A2H0UZV2-F1
#
_cell.length_a   1.000
_cell.length_b   1.000
_cell.length_c   1.000
_cell.angle_alpha   90.00
_cell.angle_beta   90.00
_cell.angle_gamma   90.00
#
_symmetry.space_group_name_H-M   'P 1'
#
loop_
_entity.id
_entity.type
_entity.pdbx_description
1 polymer ?
#
loop_
_entity_poly.entity_id
_entity_poly.type
_entity_poly.pdbx_seq_one_letter_code
_entity_poly.pdbx_strand_id
1 'polypeptide(L)'
;MSKRGVRLYLEDIRNSLVRIEKYSRGLSFIKFKKDIKTIDAIVRNITIIGEATKNIPQNLRIAHPDIAWHKAMGMRNKVTHEYFGVDEAIL
;
A
#
# COMPACT_ATOMS: atom_id res chain seq x y z
N MET A 1 -4.96 -6.76 24.78
CA MET A 1 -4.82 -5.78 23.68
C MET A 1 -6.20 -5.49 23.12
N SER A 2 -6.65 -4.24 23.16
CA SER A 2 -7.94 -3.83 22.59
C SER A 2 -8.01 -4.18 21.10
N LYS A 3 -9.13 -4.73 20.62
CA LYS A 3 -9.37 -4.95 19.18
C LYS A 3 -9.33 -3.56 18.51
N ARG A 4 -8.30 -3.32 17.69
CA ARG A 4 -8.21 -2.11 16.87
C ARG A 4 -9.48 -1.97 16.02
N GLY A 5 -10.16 -0.83 16.13
CA GLY A 5 -11.40 -0.59 15.37
C GLY A 5 -11.14 -0.51 13.87
N VAL A 6 -12.09 -1.00 13.06
CA VAL A 6 -11.99 -1.00 11.58
C VAL A 6 -11.65 0.37 11.01
N ARG A 7 -12.22 1.42 11.59
CA ARG A 7 -11.95 2.82 11.22
C ARG A 7 -10.46 3.14 11.20
N LEU A 8 -9.68 2.63 12.16
CA LEU A 8 -8.24 2.89 12.23
C LEU A 8 -7.47 2.21 11.10
N TYR A 9 -7.94 1.05 10.60
CA TYR A 9 -7.35 0.42 9.41
C TYR A 9 -7.67 1.19 8.14
N LEU A 10 -8.89 1.72 8.02
CA LEU A 10 -9.26 2.59 6.90
C LEU A 10 -8.46 3.89 6.92
N GLU A 11 -8.22 4.46 8.11
CA GLU A 11 -7.36 5.64 8.29
C GLU A 11 -5.89 5.35 7.92
N ASP A 12 -5.34 4.18 8.28
CA ASP A 12 -4.00 3.76 7.83
C ASP A 12 -3.93 3.72 6.30
N ILE A 13 -4.90 3.07 5.66
CA ILE A 13 -4.95 2.96 4.19
C ILE A 13 -4.99 4.35 3.57
N ARG A 14 -5.89 5.22 4.04
CA ARG A 14 -6.03 6.60 3.54
C ARG A 14 -4.74 7.39 3.71
N ASN A 15 -4.13 7.34 4.89
CA ASN A 15 -2.90 8.08 5.18
C ASN A 15 -1.72 7.60 4.33
N SER A 16 -1.64 6.29 4.10
CA SER A 16 -0.62 5.71 3.21
C SER A 16 -0.81 6.11 1.75
N LEU A 17 -2.05 6.15 1.25
CA LEU A 17 -2.34 6.64 -0.11
C LEU A 17 -1.92 8.12 -0.27
N VAL A 18 -2.29 8.98 0.68
CA VAL A 18 -1.91 10.41 0.67
C VAL A 18 -0.39 10.59 0.66
N ARG A 19 0.34 9.77 1.41
CA ARG A 19 1.81 9.79 1.43
C ARG A 19 2.40 9.37 0.10
N ILE A 20 1.91 8.28 -0.49
CA ILE A 20 2.36 7.80 -1.81
C ILE A 20 2.18 8.89 -2.86
N GLU A 21 0.99 9.48 -2.95
CA GLU A 21 0.71 10.59 -3.87
C GLU A 21 1.62 11.80 -3.63
N LYS A 22 1.93 12.11 -2.36
CA LYS A 22 2.82 13.21 -2.02
C LYS A 22 4.26 12.94 -2.46
N TYR A 23 4.74 11.71 -2.31
CA TYR A 23 6.12 11.34 -2.63
C TYR A 23 6.37 11.23 -4.13
N SER A 24 5.37 10.77 -4.90
CA SER A 24 5.49 10.66 -6.36
C SER A 24 5.22 11.98 -7.10
N ARG A 25 4.62 12.98 -6.43
CA ARG A 25 4.22 14.24 -7.07
C ARG A 25 5.40 14.99 -7.69
N GLY A 26 5.27 15.31 -8.97
CA GLY A 26 6.25 16.11 -9.71
C GLY A 26 7.53 15.36 -10.07
N LEU A 27 7.62 14.07 -9.76
CA LEU A 27 8.70 13.21 -10.24
C LEU A 27 8.35 12.69 -11.63
N SER A 28 9.29 12.84 -12.56
CA SER A 28 9.26 12.03 -13.78
C SER A 28 9.67 10.60 -13.44
N PHE A 29 9.26 9.64 -14.26
CA PHE A 29 9.64 8.24 -14.07
C PHE A 29 11.16 8.03 -13.93
N ILE A 30 11.95 8.73 -14.76
CA ILE A 30 13.42 8.67 -14.71
C ILE A 30 13.97 9.19 -13.37
N LYS A 31 13.37 10.25 -12.81
CA LYS A 31 13.77 10.79 -11.50
C LYS A 31 13.35 9.87 -10.37
N PHE A 32 12.13 9.32 -10.45
CA PHE A 32 11.61 8.36 -9.48
C PHE A 32 12.50 7.12 -9.37
N LYS A 33 12.89 6.52 -10.50
CA LYS A 33 13.77 5.35 -10.56
C LYS A 33 15.14 5.56 -9.90
N LYS A 34 15.61 6.81 -9.84
CA LYS A 34 16.91 7.15 -9.22
C LYS A 34 16.77 7.56 -7.74
N ASP A 35 15.56 7.74 -7.23
CA ASP A 35 15.29 8.16 -5.86
C ASP A 35 14.89 6.96 -4.99
N ILE A 36 15.90 6.20 -4.57
CA ILE A 36 15.73 5.01 -3.72
C ILE A 36 14.95 5.30 -2.45
N LYS A 37 15.16 6.48 -1.85
CA LYS A 37 14.43 6.90 -0.64
C LYS A 37 12.92 7.01 -0.92
N THR A 38 12.54 7.56 -2.07
CA THR A 38 11.13 7.67 -2.46
C THR A 38 10.53 6.29 -2.76
N ILE A 39 11.28 5.41 -3.43
CA ILE A 39 10.87 4.02 -3.67
C ILE A 39 10.63 3.29 -2.33
N ASP A 40 11.59 3.33 -1.41
CA ASP A 40 11.49 2.72 -0.08
C ASP A 40 10.28 3.27 0.70
N ALA A 41 10.07 4.58 0.64
CA ALA A 41 8.94 5.23 1.29
C ALA A 41 7.59 4.77 0.69
N ILE A 42 7.49 4.60 -0.63
CA ILE A 42 6.27 4.09 -1.28
C ILE A 42 6.05 2.63 -0.93
N VAL A 43 7.08 1.78 -1.02
CA VAL A 43 6.99 0.35 -0.68
C VAL A 43 6.53 0.15 0.77
N ARG A 44 7.04 0.96 1.71
CA ARG A 44 6.58 0.94 3.10
C ARG A 44 5.09 1.24 3.22
N ASN A 45 4.59 2.24 2.49
CA ASN A 45 3.17 2.60 2.54
C ASN A 45 2.29 1.53 1.87
N ILE A 46 2.73 0.89 0.79
CA ILE A 46 2.03 -0.25 0.19
C ILE A 46 1.94 -1.43 1.18
N THR A 47 3.02 -1.70 1.92
CA THR A 47 3.04 -2.75 2.94
C THR A 47 2.01 -2.47 4.05
N ILE A 48 1.91 -1.21 4.50
CA ILE A 48 0.91 -0.79 5.49
C ILE A 48 -0.51 -0.99 4.95
N ILE A 49 -0.76 -0.60 3.70
CA ILE A 49 -2.07 -0.80 3.05
C ILE A 49 -2.44 -2.29 3.05
N GLY A 50 -1.53 -3.17 2.63
CA GLY A 50 -1.80 -4.61 2.58
C GLY A 50 -2.11 -5.21 3.96
N GLU A 51 -1.34 -4.83 4.99
CA GLU A 51 -1.56 -5.28 6.37
C GLU A 51 -2.88 -4.74 6.94
N ALA A 52 -3.18 -3.45 6.75
CA ALA A 52 -4.43 -2.85 7.20
C ALA A 52 -5.64 -3.51 6.52
N THR A 53 -5.54 -3.76 5.21
CA THR A 53 -6.57 -4.44 4.42
C THR A 53 -6.86 -5.84 4.93
N LYS A 54 -5.81 -6.61 5.28
CA LYS A 54 -5.93 -7.96 5.84
C LYS A 54 -6.68 -7.99 7.17
N ASN A 55 -6.52 -6.93 7.97
CA ASN A 55 -7.16 -6.83 9.28
C ASN A 55 -8.60 -6.27 9.24
N ILE A 56 -9.11 -5.91 8.06
CA ILE A 56 -10.53 -5.57 7.89
C ILE A 56 -11.38 -6.86 7.97
N PRO A 57 -12.43 -6.89 8.81
CA PRO A 57 -13.32 -8.03 8.97
C PRO A 57 -13.85 -8.58 7.65
N GLN A 58 -13.88 -9.91 7.53
CA GLN A 58 -14.28 -10.60 6.30
C GLN A 58 -15.72 -10.26 5.88
N ASN A 59 -16.65 -10.10 6.82
CA ASN A 59 -18.02 -9.72 6.53
C ASN A 59 -18.11 -8.36 5.81
N LEU A 60 -17.27 -7.39 6.18
CA LEU A 60 -17.20 -6.10 5.47
C LEU A 60 -16.60 -6.26 4.07
N ARG A 61 -15.57 -7.09 3.93
CA ARG A 61 -14.97 -7.34 2.61
C ARG A 61 -15.94 -8.04 1.65
N ILE A 62 -16.74 -8.97 2.16
CA ILE A 62 -17.80 -9.65 1.39
C ILE A 62 -18.93 -8.68 1.03
N ALA A 63 -19.28 -7.76 1.94
CA ALA A 63 -20.32 -6.74 1.69
C ALA A 63 -19.91 -5.70 0.63
N HIS A 64 -18.62 -5.56 0.33
CA HIS A 64 -18.07 -4.63 -0.66
C HIS A 64 -17.20 -5.37 -1.70
N PRO A 65 -17.80 -6.23 -2.54
CA PRO A 65 -17.04 -7.07 -3.47
C PRO A 65 -16.46 -6.28 -4.67
N ASP A 66 -16.91 -5.05 -4.87
CA ASP A 66 -16.39 -4.09 -5.87
C ASP A 66 -14.96 -3.63 -5.54
N ILE A 67 -14.56 -3.70 -4.27
CA ILE A 67 -13.22 -3.36 -3.83
C ILE A 67 -12.29 -4.56 -4.04
N ALA A 68 -11.14 -4.32 -4.67
CA ALA A 68 -10.14 -5.36 -4.96
C ALA A 68 -9.31 -5.78 -3.73
N TRP A 69 -9.97 -6.24 -2.66
CA TRP A 69 -9.35 -6.62 -1.39
C TRP A 69 -8.16 -7.57 -1.54
N HIS A 70 -8.31 -8.61 -2.37
CA HIS A 70 -7.26 -9.60 -2.61
C HIS A 70 -6.02 -8.98 -3.26
N LYS A 71 -6.20 -8.02 -4.17
CA LYS A 71 -5.08 -7.30 -4.80
C LYS A 71 -4.37 -6.42 -3.78
N ALA A 72 -5.12 -5.66 -2.98
CA ALA A 72 -4.56 -4.79 -1.95
C ALA A 72 -3.76 -5.59 -0.89
N MET A 73 -4.28 -6.74 -0.43
CA MET A 73 -3.54 -7.63 0.48
C MET A 73 -2.29 -8.24 -0.19
N GLY A 74 -2.40 -8.65 -1.46
CA GLY A 74 -1.32 -9.28 -2.21
C GLY A 74 -0.20 -8.33 -2.64
N MET A 75 -0.44 -7.02 -2.64
CA MET A 75 0.55 -6.01 -3.03
C MET A 75 1.81 -6.08 -2.18
N ARG A 76 1.68 -6.29 -0.85
CA ARG A 76 2.82 -6.49 0.04
C ARG A 76 3.79 -7.53 -0.52
N ASN A 77 3.28 -8.69 -0.94
CA ASN A 77 4.14 -9.77 -1.41
C ASN A 77 4.89 -9.39 -2.68
N LYS A 78 4.26 -8.66 -3.60
CA LYS A 78 4.90 -8.18 -4.83
C LYS A 78 6.05 -7.23 -4.52
N VAL A 79 5.79 -6.17 -3.75
CA VAL A 79 6.84 -5.19 -3.42
C VAL A 79 7.92 -5.72 -2.47
N THR A 80 7.64 -6.72 -1.63
CA THR A 80 8.67 -7.29 -0.73
C THR A 80 9.48 -8.43 -1.35
N HIS A 81 8.89 -9.27 -2.21
CA HIS A 81 9.66 -10.32 -2.90
C HIS A 81 10.56 -9.74 -3.98
N GLU A 82 10.11 -8.68 -4.63
CA GLU A 82 10.91 -7.98 -5.60
C GLU A 82 11.83 -6.95 -4.95
N TYR A 83 12.09 -6.90 -3.63
CA TYR A 83 13.00 -5.88 -3.05
C TYR A 83 14.46 -5.94 -3.58
N PHE A 84 14.82 -6.99 -4.34
CA PHE A 84 16.05 -7.08 -5.13
C PHE A 84 15.90 -6.60 -6.60
N GLY A 85 14.72 -6.14 -7.01
CA GLY A 85 14.34 -5.76 -8.37
C GLY A 85 12.84 -5.44 -8.54
N VAL A 86 12.29 -4.52 -7.72
CA VAL A 86 10.90 -4.07 -7.88
C VAL A 86 10.89 -3.35 -9.21
N ASP A 87 10.09 -3.82 -10.15
CA ASP A 87 9.93 -3.09 -11.40
C ASP A 87 9.31 -1.74 -11.04
N GLU A 88 10.09 -0.67 -11.19
CA GLU A 88 9.64 0.67 -10.84
C GLU A 88 8.43 1.08 -11.68
N ALA A 89 8.15 0.40 -12.81
CA ALA A 89 6.94 0.60 -13.60
C ALA A 89 5.65 0.09 -12.93
N ILE A 90 5.75 -0.72 -11.87
CA ILE A 90 4.60 -1.23 -11.10
C ILE A 90 4.26 -0.31 -9.91
N LEU A 91 5.17 0.60 -9.54
CA LEU A 91 4.99 1.62 -8.49
C LEU A 91 4.43 2.94 -9.04
#